data_AF-A0A1G1HCL1-F1
#
_entry.id   AF-A0A1G1HCL1-F1
#
_cell.length_a   1.000
_cell.length_b   1.000
_cell.length_c   1.000
_cell.angle_alpha   90.00
_cell.angle_beta   90.00
_cell.angle_gamma   90.00
#
_symmetry.space_group_name_H-M   'P 1'
#
loop_
_entity.id
_entity.type
_entity.pdbx_description
1 polymer ?
#
loop_
_entity_poly.entity_id
_entity_poly.type
_entity_poly.pdbx_seq_one_letter_code
_entity_poly.pdbx_strand_id
1 'polypeptide(L)'
;MFVLFFAAGNAFPGEFRVSPIKLEFTANAKSGVITVINEGKTKMNLQVSASEWTQDEKGKDVYTETSDIVFYPKIMALEAGEQRVIRAGAKGPQPLREKTYRLFIEEIPDQKKAEEGKSQVSIVIRFAPPIFVRPIVESRSGSLEKVELAKGKLTVVVKNTGNVHGTITAVTLLGKASDGQKVYAKDIAGWYLLNGASRPYEVIIPQDACMQASTLEVTVKADTFTLSRTVNVLKEMCTP
;
A
#
# COMPACT_ATOMS: atom_id res chain seq x y z
N MET A 1 -40.91 15.45 23.41
CA MET A 1 -40.54 15.83 22.03
C MET A 1 -39.05 16.12 22.02
N PHE A 2 -38.24 15.12 21.67
CA PHE A 2 -36.77 15.20 21.70
C PHE A 2 -36.29 15.57 20.28
N VAL A 3 -35.71 16.77 20.13
CA VAL A 3 -35.15 17.22 18.84
C VAL A 3 -33.72 16.71 18.76
N LEU A 4 -33.46 15.73 17.91
CA LEU A 4 -32.10 15.32 17.54
C LEU A 4 -31.52 16.35 16.56
N PHE A 5 -30.53 17.10 17.01
CA PHE A 5 -29.64 17.85 16.14
C PHE A 5 -28.61 16.89 15.52
N PHE A 6 -28.80 16.53 14.25
CA PHE A 6 -27.72 15.97 13.45
C PHE A 6 -26.77 17.11 13.08
N ALA A 7 -25.63 17.19 13.75
CA ALA A 7 -24.50 17.96 13.26
C ALA A 7 -23.99 17.27 11.99
N ALA A 8 -24.37 17.81 10.82
CA ALA A 8 -23.75 17.45 9.56
C ALA A 8 -22.28 17.89 9.62
N GLY A 9 -21.40 16.95 9.95
CA GLY A 9 -19.96 17.15 9.73
C GLY A 9 -19.78 17.46 8.25
N ASN A 10 -19.17 18.59 7.94
CA ASN A 10 -18.66 18.85 6.60
C ASN A 10 -17.56 17.83 6.32
N ALA A 11 -17.93 16.66 5.82
CA ALA A 11 -16.99 15.84 5.09
C ALA A 11 -16.62 16.66 3.86
N PHE A 12 -15.37 17.13 3.77
CA PHE A 12 -14.84 17.63 2.51
C PHE A 12 -14.95 16.46 1.52
N PRO A 13 -15.89 16.50 0.56
CA PRO A 13 -15.97 15.45 -0.44
C PRO A 13 -14.64 15.49 -1.20
N GLY A 14 -14.00 14.35 -1.40
CA GLY A 14 -12.90 14.29 -2.37
C GLY A 14 -13.43 14.78 -3.72
N GLU A 15 -12.68 15.62 -4.43
CA GLU A 15 -13.20 16.25 -5.66
C GLU A 15 -13.49 15.21 -6.76
N PHE A 16 -12.96 13.99 -6.65
CA PHE A 16 -13.42 12.85 -7.44
C PHE A 16 -13.35 11.52 -6.70
N ARG A 17 -14.18 10.58 -7.16
CA ARG A 17 -14.24 9.20 -6.70
C ARG A 17 -13.83 8.23 -7.80
N VAL A 18 -13.13 7.17 -7.42
CA VAL A 18 -12.69 6.11 -8.34
C VAL A 18 -13.18 4.75 -7.84
N SER A 19 -13.75 3.94 -8.74
CA SER A 19 -14.25 2.61 -8.42
C SER A 19 -14.12 1.65 -9.61
N PRO A 20 -13.62 0.42 -9.44
CA PRO A 20 -13.07 -0.14 -8.20
C PRO A 20 -11.70 0.46 -7.85
N ILE A 21 -11.26 0.24 -6.61
CA ILE A 21 -9.94 0.71 -6.15
C ILE A 21 -8.79 -0.23 -6.54
N LYS A 22 -9.07 -1.36 -7.20
CA LYS A 22 -8.09 -2.29 -7.76
C LYS A 22 -8.66 -3.01 -8.98
N LEU A 23 -7.81 -3.45 -9.90
CA LEU A 23 -8.16 -4.38 -10.97
C LEU A 23 -7.33 -5.67 -10.86
N GLU A 24 -7.97 -6.79 -11.16
CA GLU A 24 -7.33 -8.10 -11.21
C GLU A 24 -7.64 -8.74 -12.55
N PHE A 25 -6.58 -9.13 -13.28
CA PHE A 25 -6.67 -9.80 -14.56
C PHE A 25 -6.23 -11.26 -14.43
N THR A 26 -7.07 -12.17 -14.91
CA THR A 26 -6.88 -13.62 -14.87
C THR A 26 -6.93 -14.19 -16.29
N ALA A 27 -6.72 -15.50 -16.43
CA ALA A 27 -6.83 -16.18 -17.73
C ALA A 27 -8.20 -15.95 -18.42
N ASN A 28 -9.26 -15.81 -17.62
CA ASN A 28 -10.64 -15.65 -18.09
C ASN A 28 -11.11 -14.18 -18.16
N ALA A 29 -10.38 -13.26 -17.52
CA ALA A 29 -10.73 -11.84 -17.46
C ALA A 29 -9.46 -11.00 -17.69
N LYS A 30 -9.18 -10.67 -18.96
CA LYS A 30 -7.96 -9.94 -19.36
C LYS A 30 -8.11 -8.42 -19.37
N SER A 31 -9.31 -7.93 -19.11
CA SER A 31 -9.64 -6.51 -19.09
C SER A 31 -10.66 -6.20 -18.01
N GLY A 32 -10.73 -4.92 -17.66
CA GLY A 32 -11.62 -4.39 -16.64
C GLY A 32 -11.87 -2.92 -16.86
N VAL A 33 -12.71 -2.35 -15.99
CA VAL A 33 -13.15 -0.97 -16.08
C VAL A 33 -12.96 -0.27 -14.74
N ILE A 34 -12.52 0.97 -14.80
CA ILE A 34 -12.50 1.89 -13.67
C ILE A 34 -13.43 3.05 -14.00
N THR A 35 -14.39 3.30 -13.14
CA THR A 35 -15.28 4.45 -13.21
C THR A 35 -14.69 5.57 -12.36
N VAL A 36 -14.56 6.75 -12.95
CA VAL A 36 -14.16 7.98 -12.29
C VAL A 36 -15.35 8.93 -12.31
N ILE A 37 -15.63 9.55 -11.17
CA ILE A 37 -16.80 10.41 -10.96
C ILE A 37 -16.29 11.72 -10.38
N ASN A 38 -16.59 12.83 -11.05
CA ASN A 38 -16.29 14.16 -10.54
C ASN A 38 -17.35 14.54 -9.50
N GLU A 39 -17.00 14.46 -8.22
CA GLU A 39 -17.90 14.85 -7.10
C GLU A 39 -17.71 16.33 -6.72
N GLY A 40 -16.81 17.03 -7.42
CA GLY A 40 -16.58 18.46 -7.31
C GLY A 40 -17.64 19.31 -8.01
N LYS A 41 -17.49 20.63 -7.86
CA LYS A 41 -18.40 21.64 -8.41
C LYS A 41 -17.93 22.24 -9.74
N THR A 42 -16.71 21.94 -10.16
CA THR A 42 -16.13 22.45 -11.40
C THR A 42 -15.75 21.31 -12.32
N LYS A 43 -15.60 21.63 -13.60
CA LYS A 43 -14.97 20.73 -14.57
C LYS A 43 -13.60 20.25 -14.07
N MET A 44 -13.30 18.99 -14.36
CA MET A 44 -12.04 18.33 -14.02
C MET A 44 -11.43 17.72 -15.26
N ASN A 45 -10.14 17.96 -15.47
CA ASN A 45 -9.36 17.35 -16.55
C ASN A 45 -8.43 16.31 -15.92
N LEU A 46 -8.42 15.09 -16.45
CA LEU A 46 -7.63 13.97 -15.93
C LEU A 46 -6.73 13.40 -17.01
N GLN A 47 -5.50 13.09 -16.64
CA GLN A 47 -4.56 12.27 -17.40
C GLN A 47 -4.49 10.87 -16.78
N VAL A 48 -4.34 9.87 -17.64
CA VAL A 48 -4.17 8.47 -17.25
C VAL A 48 -2.85 7.94 -17.79
N SER A 49 -2.06 7.31 -16.93
CA SER A 49 -0.81 6.62 -17.30
C SER A 49 -0.70 5.27 -16.58
N ALA A 50 0.11 4.35 -17.11
CA ALA A 50 0.37 3.06 -16.47
C ALA A 50 1.86 2.86 -16.24
N SER A 51 2.21 2.28 -15.10
CA SER A 51 3.58 1.91 -14.78
C SER A 51 3.63 0.50 -14.21
N GLU A 52 4.69 -0.25 -14.54
CA GLU A 52 5.08 -1.42 -13.77
C GLU A 52 5.41 -0.99 -12.35
N TRP A 53 4.93 -1.76 -11.39
CA TRP A 53 5.16 -1.52 -9.98
C TRP A 53 6.00 -2.66 -9.41
N THR A 54 7.21 -2.33 -9.00
CA THR A 54 8.14 -3.24 -8.32
C THR A 54 8.52 -2.69 -6.95
N GLN A 55 9.29 -3.46 -6.19
CA GLN A 55 9.85 -3.04 -4.91
C GLN A 55 11.35 -3.24 -4.91
N ASP A 56 12.10 -2.22 -4.46
CA ASP A 56 13.54 -2.33 -4.29
C ASP A 56 13.93 -3.18 -3.06
N GLU A 57 15.22 -3.38 -2.83
CA GLU A 57 15.74 -4.16 -1.70
C GLU A 57 15.36 -3.60 -0.32
N LYS A 58 14.97 -2.32 -0.25
CA LYS A 58 14.50 -1.66 0.97
C LYS A 58 12.97 -1.73 1.10
N GLY A 59 12.30 -2.43 0.20
CA GLY A 59 10.84 -2.54 0.16
C GLY A 59 10.13 -1.25 -0.28
N LYS A 60 10.85 -0.32 -0.92
CA LYS A 60 10.27 0.91 -1.47
C LYS A 60 9.65 0.63 -2.83
N ASP A 61 8.46 1.17 -3.06
CA ASP A 61 7.77 1.05 -4.34
C ASP A 61 8.54 1.82 -5.43
N VAL A 62 8.76 1.14 -6.56
CA VAL A 62 9.42 1.66 -7.77
C VAL A 62 8.43 1.57 -8.92
N TYR A 63 8.36 2.63 -9.72
CA TYR A 63 7.43 2.74 -10.84
C TYR A 63 8.20 3.01 -12.14
N THR A 64 8.00 2.14 -13.14
CA THR A 64 8.65 2.24 -14.45
C THR A 64 7.59 2.26 -15.55
N GLU A 65 7.76 3.10 -16.58
CA GLU A 65 6.84 3.12 -17.70
C GLU A 65 6.69 1.73 -18.34
N THR A 66 5.45 1.37 -18.72
CA THR A 66 5.15 0.06 -19.28
C THR A 66 4.21 0.15 -20.48
N SER A 67 4.31 -0.83 -21.37
CA SER A 67 3.36 -1.05 -22.46
C SER A 67 2.54 -2.33 -22.31
N ASP A 68 2.71 -3.05 -21.21
CA ASP A 68 2.01 -4.30 -20.89
C ASP A 68 0.53 -4.05 -20.56
N ILE A 69 0.19 -2.87 -20.07
CA ILE A 69 -1.19 -2.44 -19.80
C ILE A 69 -1.65 -1.49 -20.92
N VAL A 70 -2.70 -1.89 -21.63
CA VAL A 70 -3.43 -1.03 -22.58
C VAL A 70 -4.60 -0.41 -21.85
N PHE A 71 -4.81 0.89 -22.03
CA PHE A 71 -5.95 1.57 -21.45
C PHE A 71 -6.46 2.70 -22.34
N TYR A 72 -7.74 3.05 -22.17
CA TYR A 72 -8.40 4.16 -22.86
C TYR A 72 -9.55 4.72 -22.01
N PRO A 73 -9.76 6.04 -21.97
CA PRO A 73 -8.95 7.09 -22.62
C PRO A 73 -7.67 7.44 -21.84
N LYS A 74 -6.70 8.10 -22.50
CA LYS A 74 -5.48 8.62 -21.85
C LYS A 74 -5.67 10.00 -21.22
N ILE A 75 -6.60 10.79 -21.75
CA ILE A 75 -7.00 12.09 -21.22
C ILE A 75 -8.52 12.13 -21.28
N MET A 76 -9.14 12.64 -20.23
CA MET A 76 -10.59 12.83 -20.18
C MET A 76 -10.94 14.09 -19.41
N ALA A 77 -12.08 14.68 -19.77
CA ALA A 77 -12.67 15.78 -19.05
C ALA A 77 -14.04 15.33 -18.50
N LEU A 78 -14.33 15.73 -17.27
CA LEU A 78 -15.57 15.45 -16.57
C LEU A 78 -16.16 16.76 -16.08
N GLU A 79 -17.36 17.10 -16.53
CA GLU A 79 -18.14 18.18 -15.92
C GLU A 79 -18.54 17.80 -14.48
N ALA A 80 -19.03 18.76 -13.70
CA ALA A 80 -19.44 18.52 -12.31
C ALA A 80 -20.54 17.44 -12.26
N GLY A 81 -20.35 16.40 -11.43
CA GLY A 81 -21.25 15.25 -11.33
C GLY A 81 -21.16 14.24 -12.47
N GLU A 82 -20.34 14.48 -13.50
CA GLU A 82 -20.15 13.54 -14.61
C GLU A 82 -19.36 12.30 -14.17
N GLN A 83 -19.64 11.17 -14.80
CA GLN A 83 -18.86 9.95 -14.68
C GLN A 83 -18.26 9.53 -16.03
N ARG A 84 -17.02 9.05 -16.00
CA ARG A 84 -16.32 8.46 -17.15
C ARG A 84 -15.73 7.12 -16.80
N VAL A 85 -15.61 6.26 -17.80
CA VAL A 85 -15.02 4.92 -17.65
C VAL A 85 -13.67 4.87 -18.35
N ILE A 86 -12.65 4.44 -17.62
CA ILE A 86 -11.36 4.00 -18.14
C ILE A 86 -11.43 2.48 -18.32
N ARG A 87 -11.22 2.02 -19.55
CA ARG A 87 -11.06 0.59 -19.86
C ARG A 87 -9.58 0.26 -19.82
N ALA A 88 -9.19 -0.80 -19.12
CA ALA A 88 -7.81 -1.27 -19.04
C ALA A 88 -7.74 -2.78 -19.32
N GLY A 89 -6.64 -3.25 -19.89
CA GLY A 89 -6.39 -4.67 -20.11
C GLY A 89 -4.90 -4.98 -20.21
N ALA A 90 -4.53 -6.23 -19.92
CA ALA A 90 -3.15 -6.69 -20.01
C ALA A 90 -2.86 -7.34 -21.37
N LYS A 91 -1.67 -7.09 -21.91
CA LYS A 91 -1.13 -7.76 -23.09
C LYS A 91 -0.44 -9.07 -22.72
N GLY A 92 -0.38 -9.96 -23.70
CA GLY A 92 0.43 -11.17 -23.63
C GLY A 92 -0.26 -12.36 -22.93
N PRO A 93 0.48 -13.47 -22.77
CA PRO A 93 0.00 -14.65 -22.08
C PRO A 93 -0.07 -14.43 -20.56
N GLN A 94 -0.73 -15.36 -19.86
CA GLN A 94 -0.73 -15.36 -18.40
C GLN A 94 0.69 -15.63 -17.89
N PRO A 95 1.18 -14.86 -16.90
CA PRO A 95 2.54 -15.03 -16.43
C PRO A 95 2.65 -16.18 -15.42
N LEU A 96 3.87 -16.68 -15.19
CA LEU A 96 4.16 -17.70 -14.17
C LEU A 96 4.21 -17.13 -12.74
N ARG A 97 4.49 -15.83 -12.63
CA ARG A 97 4.42 -15.03 -11.42
C ARG A 97 3.58 -13.80 -11.69
N GLU A 98 2.88 -13.31 -10.70
CA GLU A 98 2.04 -12.13 -10.83
C GLU A 98 2.85 -10.95 -11.36
N LYS A 99 2.28 -10.22 -12.33
CA LYS A 99 2.80 -8.92 -12.72
C LYS A 99 1.94 -7.83 -12.10
N THR A 100 2.59 -6.79 -11.59
CA THR A 100 1.98 -5.74 -10.78
C THR A 100 2.20 -4.39 -11.43
N TYR A 101 1.14 -3.60 -11.50
CA TYR A 101 1.16 -2.30 -12.15
C TYR A 101 0.36 -1.28 -11.33
N ARG A 102 0.57 0.00 -11.61
CA ARG A 102 -0.28 1.10 -11.16
C ARG A 102 -0.85 1.80 -12.38
N LEU A 103 -2.15 2.07 -12.36
CA LEU A 103 -2.79 2.96 -13.32
C LEU A 103 -2.94 4.32 -12.63
N PHE A 104 -2.09 5.28 -12.94
CA PHE A 104 -2.17 6.62 -12.38
C PHE A 104 -3.27 7.41 -13.08
N ILE A 105 -4.14 8.01 -12.30
CA ILE A 105 -5.23 8.89 -12.70
C ILE A 105 -4.96 10.21 -11.98
N GLU A 106 -4.54 11.21 -12.74
CA GLU A 106 -3.95 12.46 -12.25
C GLU A 106 -4.74 13.64 -12.78
N GLU A 107 -5.09 14.57 -11.89
CA GLU A 107 -5.69 15.84 -12.30
C GLU A 107 -4.68 16.73 -13.03
N ILE A 108 -5.13 17.32 -14.14
CA ILE A 108 -4.41 18.33 -14.88
C ILE A 108 -4.92 19.69 -14.38
N PRO A 109 -4.12 20.47 -13.64
CA PRO A 109 -4.57 21.75 -13.10
C PRO A 109 -4.88 22.77 -14.20
N ASP A 110 -6.02 23.46 -14.08
CA ASP A 110 -6.42 24.54 -14.98
C ASP A 110 -5.60 25.80 -14.69
N GLN A 111 -4.78 26.23 -15.65
CA GLN A 111 -3.89 27.40 -15.51
C GLN A 111 -4.63 28.71 -15.18
N LYS A 112 -5.91 28.85 -15.58
CA LYS A 112 -6.70 30.07 -15.34
C LYS A 112 -7.05 30.31 -13.88
N LYS A 113 -7.09 29.28 -13.02
CA LYS A 113 -7.39 29.43 -11.59
C LYS A 113 -6.20 29.97 -10.79
N ALA A 114 -4.98 29.97 -11.35
CA ALA A 114 -3.78 30.45 -10.68
C ALA A 114 -3.60 31.99 -10.73
N GLU A 115 -4.35 32.69 -11.58
CA GLU A 115 -4.17 34.14 -11.83
C GLU A 115 -5.00 35.05 -10.89
N GLU A 116 -5.96 34.52 -10.12
CA GLU A 116 -6.90 35.34 -9.31
C GLU A 116 -6.35 35.86 -7.96
N GLY A 117 -5.03 35.97 -7.80
CA GLY A 117 -4.38 36.82 -6.78
C GLY A 117 -4.66 36.52 -5.30
N LYS A 118 -5.45 35.49 -4.98
CA LYS A 118 -5.62 34.96 -3.63
C LYS A 118 -4.68 33.78 -3.49
N SER A 119 -3.93 33.73 -2.40
CA SER A 119 -3.05 32.61 -2.05
C SER A 119 -3.91 31.35 -1.84
N GLN A 120 -4.30 30.71 -2.94
CA GLN A 120 -5.17 29.55 -2.97
C GLN A 120 -4.26 28.37 -3.24
N VAL A 121 -4.08 27.53 -2.22
CA VAL A 121 -3.33 26.29 -2.35
C VAL A 121 -4.06 25.42 -3.36
N SER A 122 -3.47 25.23 -4.55
CA SER A 122 -3.96 24.28 -5.55
C SER A 122 -3.50 22.88 -5.16
N ILE A 123 -4.44 22.00 -4.83
CA ILE A 123 -4.18 20.60 -4.50
C ILE A 123 -4.40 19.80 -5.78
N VAL A 124 -3.35 19.15 -6.29
CA VAL A 124 -3.48 18.19 -7.41
C VAL A 124 -3.68 16.80 -6.83
N ILE A 125 -4.80 16.18 -7.15
CA ILE A 125 -5.12 14.83 -6.67
C ILE A 125 -4.56 13.80 -7.66
N ARG A 126 -3.88 12.79 -7.12
CA ARG A 126 -3.37 11.63 -7.84
C ARG A 126 -3.91 10.36 -7.21
N PHE A 127 -4.60 9.55 -7.99
CA PHE A 127 -5.07 8.23 -7.57
C PHE A 127 -4.39 7.15 -8.41
N ALA A 128 -3.99 6.03 -7.79
CA ALA A 128 -3.17 5.02 -8.44
C ALA A 128 -3.66 3.60 -8.10
N PRO A 129 -4.81 3.15 -8.62
CA PRO A 129 -5.31 1.80 -8.39
C PRO A 129 -4.27 0.78 -8.87
N PRO A 130 -3.96 -0.25 -8.07
CA PRO A 130 -3.13 -1.34 -8.52
C PRO A 130 -3.87 -2.20 -9.54
N ILE A 131 -3.12 -2.72 -10.50
CA ILE A 131 -3.55 -3.73 -11.44
C ILE A 131 -2.67 -4.97 -11.23
N PHE A 132 -3.29 -6.11 -11.00
CA PHE A 132 -2.61 -7.38 -10.80
C PHE A 132 -2.93 -8.35 -11.93
N VAL A 133 -1.91 -8.82 -12.65
CA VAL A 133 -2.05 -9.87 -13.67
C VAL A 133 -1.64 -11.20 -13.04
N ARG A 134 -2.63 -12.02 -12.67
CA ARG A 134 -2.49 -13.17 -11.77
C ARG A 134 -1.89 -14.38 -12.47
N PRO A 135 -1.00 -15.18 -11.87
CA PRO A 135 -0.56 -16.43 -12.50
C PRO A 135 -1.72 -17.44 -12.60
N ILE A 136 -1.60 -18.46 -13.46
CA ILE A 136 -2.61 -19.53 -13.57
C ILE A 136 -2.71 -20.32 -12.26
N VAL A 137 -1.56 -20.65 -11.68
CA VAL A 137 -1.46 -21.36 -10.41
C VAL A 137 -0.84 -20.42 -9.39
N GLU A 138 -1.60 -20.10 -8.35
CA GLU A 138 -1.15 -19.19 -7.30
C GLU A 138 -0.51 -19.98 -6.15
N SER A 139 0.63 -19.50 -5.69
CA SER A 139 1.35 -19.97 -4.51
C SER A 139 1.57 -18.79 -3.58
N ARG A 140 1.09 -18.93 -2.35
CA ARG A 140 1.17 -17.92 -1.30
C ARG A 140 2.07 -18.45 -0.21
N SER A 141 3.18 -17.77 0.04
CA SER A 141 4.08 -18.10 1.13
C SER A 141 4.92 -16.89 1.47
N GLY A 142 5.37 -16.82 2.72
CA GLY A 142 6.32 -15.83 3.18
C GLY A 142 7.32 -16.45 4.13
N SER A 143 8.41 -15.73 4.38
CA SER A 143 9.43 -16.12 5.36
C SER A 143 9.98 -14.89 6.08
N LEU A 144 10.54 -15.13 7.27
CA LEU A 144 11.35 -14.14 7.97
C LEU A 144 12.82 -14.42 7.64
N GLU A 145 13.37 -13.68 6.68
CA GLU A 145 14.78 -13.83 6.28
C GLU A 145 15.74 -13.37 7.37
N LYS A 146 15.31 -12.39 8.17
CA LYS A 146 16.11 -11.81 9.25
C LYS A 146 15.20 -11.35 10.39
N VAL A 147 15.58 -11.68 11.63
CA VAL A 147 15.01 -11.14 12.86
C VAL A 147 16.16 -10.97 13.84
N GLU A 148 16.72 -9.77 13.91
CA GLU A 148 17.96 -9.50 14.65
C GLU A 148 17.82 -8.25 15.49
N LEU A 149 18.16 -8.36 16.78
CA LEU A 149 18.29 -7.23 17.70
C LEU A 149 19.77 -6.93 17.89
N ALA A 150 20.19 -5.72 17.55
CA ALA A 150 21.55 -5.26 17.78
C ALA A 150 21.53 -3.78 18.16
N LYS A 151 22.27 -3.40 19.22
CA LYS A 151 22.39 -2.01 19.69
C LYS A 151 21.03 -1.33 19.93
N GLY A 152 20.07 -2.07 20.50
CA GLY A 152 18.70 -1.62 20.75
C GLY A 152 17.83 -1.49 19.50
N LYS A 153 18.34 -1.83 18.31
CA LYS A 153 17.62 -1.79 17.03
C LYS A 153 17.22 -3.21 16.61
N LEU A 154 15.93 -3.47 16.57
CA LEU A 154 15.37 -4.66 15.95
C LEU A 154 15.24 -4.45 14.44
N THR A 155 15.76 -5.40 13.67
CA THR A 155 15.57 -5.50 12.22
C THR A 155 14.81 -6.78 11.90
N VAL A 156 13.65 -6.65 11.25
CA VAL A 156 12.83 -7.76 10.77
C VAL A 156 12.72 -7.66 9.24
N VAL A 157 13.19 -8.66 8.50
CA VAL A 157 13.06 -8.70 7.03
C VAL A 157 12.05 -9.79 6.67
N VAL A 158 10.92 -9.35 6.11
CA VAL A 158 9.85 -10.24 5.64
C VAL A 158 10.00 -10.42 4.13
N LYS A 159 10.06 -11.67 3.65
CA LYS A 159 10.08 -11.98 2.22
C LYS A 159 8.78 -12.64 1.80
N ASN A 160 8.27 -12.26 0.64
CA ASN A 160 7.24 -13.02 -0.06
C ASN A 160 7.90 -14.05 -0.97
N THR A 161 7.84 -15.32 -0.57
CA THR A 161 8.36 -16.47 -1.34
C THR A 161 7.32 -17.04 -2.31
N GLY A 162 6.08 -16.53 -2.27
CA GLY A 162 5.02 -16.86 -3.20
C GLY A 162 5.20 -16.21 -4.57
N ASN A 163 4.29 -16.55 -5.49
CA ASN A 163 4.27 -16.00 -6.84
C ASN A 163 3.16 -14.96 -7.05
N VAL A 164 2.44 -14.59 -5.99
CA VAL A 164 1.46 -13.48 -5.95
C VAL A 164 1.81 -12.55 -4.81
N HIS A 165 1.42 -11.28 -4.91
CA HIS A 165 1.55 -10.35 -3.79
C HIS A 165 0.76 -10.82 -2.56
N GLY A 166 1.22 -10.38 -1.39
CA GLY A 166 0.44 -10.39 -0.16
C GLY A 166 0.37 -8.98 0.43
N THR A 167 -0.54 -8.77 1.36
CA THR A 167 -0.67 -7.52 2.10
C THR A 167 -0.33 -7.79 3.56
N ILE A 168 0.76 -7.22 4.05
CA ILE A 168 1.04 -7.24 5.49
C ILE A 168 0.03 -6.30 6.15
N THR A 169 -0.75 -6.84 7.09
CA THR A 169 -1.78 -6.12 7.82
C THR A 169 -1.26 -5.59 9.15
N ALA A 170 -0.37 -6.33 9.80
CA ALA A 170 0.27 -5.92 11.04
C ALA A 170 1.64 -6.59 11.21
N VAL A 171 2.60 -5.84 11.76
CA VAL A 171 3.80 -6.37 12.39
C VAL A 171 3.75 -6.01 13.87
N THR A 172 3.57 -7.01 14.71
CA THR A 172 3.43 -6.87 16.17
C THR A 172 4.72 -7.30 16.84
N LEU A 173 5.25 -6.44 17.71
CA LEU A 173 6.40 -6.69 18.56
C LEU A 173 5.93 -6.75 20.01
N LEU A 174 6.35 -7.77 20.73
CA LEU A 174 6.02 -7.95 22.15
C LEU A 174 7.28 -8.34 22.93
N GLY A 175 7.75 -7.45 23.79
CA GLY A 175 8.85 -7.72 24.72
C GLY A 175 8.33 -8.20 26.07
N LYS A 176 8.89 -9.30 26.58
CA LYS A 176 8.53 -9.88 27.89
C LYS A 176 9.74 -10.02 28.79
N ALA A 177 9.59 -9.67 30.06
CA ALA A 177 10.56 -9.93 31.12
C ALA A 177 10.61 -11.44 31.45
N SER A 178 11.57 -11.84 32.31
CA SER A 178 11.79 -13.25 32.66
C SER A 178 10.63 -13.88 33.43
N ASP A 179 9.81 -13.07 34.09
CA ASP A 179 8.57 -13.49 34.76
C ASP A 179 7.35 -13.51 33.81
N GLY A 180 7.56 -13.24 32.51
CA GLY A 180 6.53 -13.19 31.49
C GLY A 180 5.76 -11.87 31.41
N GLN A 181 6.06 -10.89 32.27
CA GLN A 181 5.40 -9.58 32.22
C GLN A 181 5.77 -8.83 30.94
N LYS A 182 4.77 -8.17 30.35
CA LYS A 182 4.94 -7.36 29.15
C LYS A 182 5.68 -6.06 29.50
N VAL A 183 6.87 -5.89 28.94
CA VAL A 183 7.71 -4.67 29.13
C VAL A 183 7.75 -3.79 27.87
N TYR A 184 7.39 -4.34 26.71
CA TYR A 184 7.34 -3.59 25.46
C TYR A 184 6.24 -4.13 24.56
N ALA A 185 5.56 -3.23 23.85
CA ALA A 185 4.68 -3.62 22.75
C ALA A 185 4.66 -2.53 21.68
N LYS A 186 4.65 -2.94 20.41
CA LYS A 186 4.51 -2.03 19.29
C LYS A 186 3.85 -2.74 18.13
N ASP A 187 2.82 -2.11 17.58
CA ASP A 187 2.23 -2.49 16.30
C ASP A 187 2.70 -1.55 15.20
N ILE A 188 3.00 -2.13 14.05
CA ILE A 188 3.43 -1.42 12.85
C ILE A 188 2.47 -1.79 11.74
N ALA A 189 1.92 -0.78 11.07
CA ALA A 189 1.12 -1.00 9.88
C ALA A 189 2.00 -1.65 8.79
N GLY A 190 1.45 -2.64 8.11
CA GLY A 190 2.10 -3.23 6.95
C GLY A 190 1.75 -2.53 5.66
N TRP A 191 2.20 -3.12 4.56
CA TRP A 191 1.92 -2.67 3.21
C TRP A 191 1.91 -3.88 2.28
N TYR A 192 1.71 -3.65 0.99
CA TYR A 192 1.94 -4.64 -0.03
C TYR A 192 3.37 -5.17 0.01
N LEU A 193 3.48 -6.49 -0.14
CA LEU A 193 4.72 -7.23 -0.33
C LEU A 193 4.57 -8.03 -1.63
N LEU A 194 5.15 -7.49 -2.72
CA LEU A 194 5.04 -8.08 -4.05
C LEU A 194 5.74 -9.44 -4.12
N ASN A 195 5.42 -10.24 -5.14
CA ASN A 195 6.04 -11.55 -5.31
C ASN A 195 7.57 -11.42 -5.41
N GLY A 196 8.29 -12.26 -4.65
CA GLY A 196 9.76 -12.23 -4.58
C GLY A 196 10.37 -11.06 -3.82
N ALA A 197 9.59 -10.04 -3.44
CA ALA A 197 10.09 -8.87 -2.73
C ALA A 197 10.36 -9.17 -1.24
N SER A 198 11.30 -8.41 -0.69
CA SER A 198 11.57 -8.36 0.75
C SER A 198 11.26 -6.96 1.29
N ARG A 199 10.78 -6.88 2.53
CA ARG A 199 10.50 -5.61 3.21
C ARG A 199 11.14 -5.61 4.60
N PRO A 200 12.11 -4.71 4.86
CA PRO A 200 12.66 -4.51 6.17
C PRO A 200 11.72 -3.66 7.04
N TYR A 201 11.61 -4.04 8.31
CA TYR A 201 11.03 -3.26 9.39
C TYR A 201 12.12 -3.02 10.43
N GLU A 202 12.36 -1.75 10.72
CA GLU A 202 13.38 -1.34 11.69
C GLU A 202 12.70 -0.63 12.86
N VAL A 203 12.97 -1.10 14.07
CA VAL A 203 12.41 -0.53 15.30
C VAL A 203 13.52 -0.31 16.32
N ILE A 204 13.65 0.93 16.76
CA ILE A 204 14.45 1.25 17.94
C ILE A 204 13.60 0.96 19.17
N ILE A 205 14.09 0.06 20.02
CA ILE A 205 13.48 -0.29 21.29
C ILE A 205 14.08 0.65 22.36
N PRO A 206 13.25 1.33 23.17
CA PRO A 206 13.74 2.11 24.30
C PRO A 206 14.69 1.29 25.19
N GLN A 207 15.79 1.90 25.63
CA GLN A 207 16.88 1.19 26.30
C GLN A 207 16.40 0.48 27.57
N ASP A 208 15.57 1.14 28.37
CA ASP A 208 14.95 0.59 29.59
C ASP A 208 14.11 -0.65 29.29
N ALA A 209 13.24 -0.59 28.28
CA ALA A 209 12.40 -1.70 27.86
C ALA A 209 13.22 -2.86 27.27
N CYS A 210 14.27 -2.55 26.50
CA CYS A 210 15.18 -3.54 25.95
C CYS A 210 15.95 -4.28 27.07
N MET A 211 16.49 -3.54 28.04
CA MET A 211 17.25 -4.10 29.16
C MET A 211 16.39 -4.94 30.12
N GLN A 212 15.08 -4.68 30.19
CA GLN A 212 14.14 -5.48 30.98
C GLN A 212 13.60 -6.70 30.22
N ALA A 213 13.64 -6.69 28.89
CA ALA A 213 13.16 -7.80 28.08
C ALA A 213 14.11 -8.99 28.18
N SER A 214 13.55 -10.17 28.44
CA SER A 214 14.23 -11.47 28.29
C SER A 214 13.97 -12.08 26.90
N THR A 215 12.80 -11.80 26.34
CA THR A 215 12.41 -12.26 25.01
C THR A 215 11.69 -11.15 24.25
N LEU A 216 11.86 -11.15 22.93
CA LEU A 216 11.14 -10.31 22.00
C LEU A 216 10.44 -11.20 20.96
N GLU A 217 9.11 -11.21 21.01
CA GLU A 217 8.25 -11.94 20.09
C GLU A 217 7.87 -11.01 18.93
N VAL A 218 8.14 -11.46 17.71
CA VAL A 218 7.76 -10.80 16.47
C VAL A 218 6.69 -11.63 15.80
N THR A 219 5.55 -11.02 15.47
CA THR A 219 4.50 -11.63 14.68
C THR A 219 4.18 -10.75 13.48
N VAL A 220 4.27 -11.31 12.29
CA VAL A 220 3.90 -10.67 11.02
C VAL A 220 2.65 -11.33 10.51
N LYS A 221 1.56 -10.57 10.43
CA LYS A 221 0.28 -11.01 9.89
C LYS A 221 0.06 -10.42 8.51
N ALA A 222 0.03 -11.27 7.49
CA ALA A 222 -0.44 -10.93 6.17
C ALA A 222 -1.86 -11.47 5.94
N ASP A 223 -2.51 -11.00 4.88
CA ASP A 223 -3.75 -11.56 4.35
C ASP A 223 -3.63 -13.03 3.92
N THR A 224 -2.41 -13.48 3.62
CA THR A 224 -2.13 -14.78 3.00
C THR A 224 -1.27 -15.72 3.83
N PHE A 225 -0.60 -15.22 4.88
CA PHE A 225 0.24 -16.01 5.78
C PHE A 225 0.43 -15.31 7.12
N THR A 226 0.87 -16.05 8.14
CA THR A 226 1.32 -15.49 9.42
C THR A 226 2.66 -16.10 9.77
N LEU A 227 3.60 -15.26 10.21
CA LEU A 227 4.96 -15.66 10.56
C LEU A 227 5.26 -15.15 11.97
N SER A 228 5.91 -15.99 12.78
CA SER A 228 6.32 -15.60 14.12
C SER A 228 7.74 -16.04 14.41
N ARG A 229 8.46 -15.24 15.19
CA ARG A 229 9.81 -15.54 15.67
C ARG A 229 9.98 -14.94 17.06
N THR A 230 10.58 -15.70 17.96
CA THR A 230 11.02 -15.20 19.26
C THR A 230 12.53 -15.04 19.25
N VAL A 231 13.00 -13.89 19.74
CA VAL A 231 14.42 -13.59 19.93
C VAL A 231 14.69 -13.53 21.44
N ASN A 232 15.69 -14.27 21.92
CA ASN A 232 16.19 -14.11 23.28
C ASN A 232 17.01 -12.82 23.34
N VAL A 233 16.69 -11.96 24.30
CA VAL A 233 17.33 -10.65 24.44
C VAL A 233 18.47 -10.77 25.44
N LEU A 234 19.68 -10.49 24.97
CA LEU A 234 20.87 -10.37 25.81
C LEU A 234 21.17 -8.90 26.06
N LYS A 235 21.73 -8.56 27.24
CA LYS A 235 21.94 -7.16 27.64
C LYS A 235 22.86 -6.40 26.69
N GLU A 236 23.87 -7.07 26.15
CA GLU A 236 24.80 -6.56 25.14
C GLU A 236 24.11 -6.19 23.81
N MET A 237 22.95 -6.77 23.51
CA MET A 237 22.16 -6.42 22.32
C MET A 237 21.41 -5.09 22.50
N CYS A 238 21.30 -4.58 23.73
CA CYS A 238 20.58 -3.35 24.07
C CYS A 238 21.51 -2.14 24.29
N THR A 239 22.83 -2.35 24.34
CA THR A 239 23.83 -1.29 24.50
C THR A 239 24.33 -0.78 23.14
N PRO A 240 24.51 0.54 22.94
CA PRO A 240 25.00 1.13 21.69
C PRO A 240 26.39 0.64 21.22
#